data_AF-A0A5R9ATX8-F1
#
_entry.id   AF-A0A5R9ATX8-F1
#
_cell.length_a   1.000
_cell.length_b   1.000
_cell.length_c   1.000
_cell.angle_alpha   90.00
_cell.angle_beta   90.00
_cell.angle_gamma   90.00
#
_symmetry.space_group_name_H-M   'P 1'
#
loop_
_entity.id
_entity.type
_entity.pdbx_description
1 polymer ?
#
loop_
_entity_poly.entity_id
_entity_poly.type
_entity_poly.pdbx_seq_one_letter_code
_entity_poly.pdbx_strand_id
1 'polypeptide(L)'
;MKNRRLKKVMSMLSLGLLPYLTTAQIPVTDVAANAQMILLNQNVATLNSQLATLNSTMGKLLTQMERNVTATTGTSKMISQDLTSKRTPASFVLGSPEMTELFELKDKIIAAYKGTKKNLRTFSNLEKVEKNRATEVLADAILQVSSLVSQGSHIASTGEIIESADRLSSLKSILEKMNGLLDKVNQINTSLLQKNEHRKAVYSLIKTN
;
A
#
# COMPACT_ATOMS: atom_id res chain seq x y z
N MET A 1 -113.85 -61.81 53.24
CA MET A 1 -113.50 -60.39 52.96
C MET A 1 -112.69 -60.38 51.64
N LYS A 2 -113.24 -60.11 50.43
CA LYS A 2 -113.58 -58.79 49.81
C LYS A 2 -112.56 -57.69 50.17
N ASN A 3 -111.93 -56.91 49.29
CA ASN A 3 -112.10 -56.69 47.84
C ASN A 3 -110.92 -55.82 47.30
N ARG A 4 -110.62 -55.97 46.00
CA ARG A 4 -109.85 -55.04 45.16
C ARG A 4 -110.44 -53.63 45.17
N ARG A 5 -109.64 -52.57 45.36
CA ARG A 5 -109.79 -51.15 44.93
C ARG A 5 -108.45 -50.46 45.28
N LEU A 6 -107.65 -49.81 44.43
CA LEU A 6 -107.97 -48.74 43.50
C LEU A 6 -106.74 -48.53 42.56
N LYS A 7 -106.77 -49.10 41.35
CA LYS A 7 -106.04 -48.54 40.21
C LYS A 7 -106.72 -47.21 39.86
N LYS A 8 -105.95 -46.20 39.47
CA LYS A 8 -106.38 -44.92 38.88
C LYS A 8 -107.01 -43.91 39.84
N VAL A 9 -106.16 -43.27 40.65
CA VAL A 9 -106.40 -41.87 41.03
C VAL A 9 -105.09 -41.11 40.77
N MET A 10 -105.12 -40.35 39.68
CA MET A 10 -104.35 -39.12 39.45
C MET A 10 -102.81 -39.26 39.39
N SER A 11 -102.16 -39.26 38.22
CA SER A 11 -102.36 -38.33 37.09
C SER A 11 -102.51 -36.88 37.54
N MET A 12 -101.67 -36.42 38.47
CA MET A 12 -101.57 -35.01 38.81
C MET A 12 -100.22 -34.64 39.45
N LEU A 13 -99.12 -34.96 38.79
CA LEU A 13 -97.82 -34.32 39.04
C LEU A 13 -96.93 -34.40 37.79
N SER A 14 -97.55 -34.10 36.64
CA SER A 14 -96.89 -33.69 35.42
C SER A 14 -96.84 -32.17 35.39
N LEU A 15 -95.95 -31.54 36.16
CA LEU A 15 -95.63 -30.12 35.97
C LEU A 15 -94.35 -29.79 36.76
N GLY A 16 -93.21 -29.94 36.09
CA GLY A 16 -91.91 -29.60 36.65
C GLY A 16 -90.77 -29.97 35.71
N LEU A 17 -90.50 -29.09 34.73
CA LEU A 17 -89.32 -29.02 33.86
C LEU A 17 -89.19 -29.99 32.66
N LEU A 18 -89.70 -29.54 31.51
CA LEU A 18 -88.92 -29.53 30.24
C LEU A 18 -87.68 -28.61 30.41
N PRO A 19 -86.71 -28.52 29.47
CA PRO A 19 -85.93 -29.53 28.75
C PRO A 19 -84.40 -29.19 28.81
N TYR A 20 -83.52 -30.17 29.05
CA TYR A 20 -82.06 -30.01 28.82
C TYR A 20 -81.58 -31.28 28.12
N LEU A 21 -81.51 -31.33 26.78
CA LEU A 21 -80.34 -30.89 26.00
C LEU A 21 -79.02 -31.15 26.73
N THR A 22 -78.28 -32.12 26.18
CA THR A 22 -76.83 -32.34 26.33
C THR A 22 -76.29 -32.70 27.72
N THR A 23 -76.11 -34.01 27.96
CA THR A 23 -75.03 -34.50 28.84
C THR A 23 -74.03 -35.23 27.93
N ALA A 24 -73.11 -34.47 27.32
CA ALA A 24 -71.74 -34.31 27.81
C ALA A 24 -70.86 -35.52 27.48
N GLN A 25 -70.37 -35.53 26.23
CA GLN A 25 -69.21 -36.30 25.80
C GLN A 25 -67.98 -35.76 26.54
N ILE A 26 -67.45 -36.48 27.52
CA ILE A 26 -66.14 -36.14 28.11
C ILE A 26 -65.38 -37.44 28.42
N PRO A 27 -64.68 -38.00 27.41
CA PRO A 27 -63.29 -38.42 27.65
C PRO A 27 -62.32 -38.05 26.51
N VAL A 28 -62.78 -37.45 25.42
CA VAL A 28 -61.94 -37.12 24.25
C VAL A 28 -61.24 -35.76 24.34
N THR A 29 -61.71 -34.87 25.21
CA THR A 29 -61.11 -33.55 25.42
C THR A 29 -59.77 -33.64 26.15
N ASP A 30 -59.62 -34.58 27.08
CA ASP A 30 -58.38 -34.76 27.85
C ASP A 30 -57.29 -35.45 27.03
N VAL A 31 -57.64 -36.48 26.25
CA VAL A 31 -56.67 -37.18 25.39
C VAL A 31 -56.20 -36.29 24.24
N ALA A 32 -57.10 -35.50 23.63
CA ALA A 32 -56.74 -34.55 22.58
C ALA A 32 -55.91 -33.38 23.13
N ALA A 33 -56.25 -32.83 24.30
CA ALA A 33 -55.46 -31.78 24.94
C ALA A 33 -54.07 -32.28 25.36
N ASN A 34 -53.98 -33.49 25.92
CA ASN A 34 -52.70 -34.10 26.28
C ASN A 34 -51.85 -34.47 25.04
N ALA A 35 -52.46 -34.94 23.95
CA ALA A 35 -51.76 -35.17 22.69
C ALA A 35 -51.22 -33.86 22.08
N GLN A 36 -52.00 -32.77 22.13
CA GLN A 36 -51.55 -31.44 21.70
C GLN A 36 -50.43 -30.90 22.61
N MET A 37 -50.48 -31.17 23.91
CA MET A 37 -49.43 -30.82 24.86
C MET A 37 -48.12 -31.61 24.62
N ILE A 38 -48.21 -32.89 24.27
CA ILE A 38 -47.06 -33.71 23.86
C ILE A 38 -46.43 -33.16 22.58
N LEU A 39 -47.25 -32.81 21.58
CA LEU A 39 -46.77 -32.19 20.34
C LEU A 39 -46.10 -30.83 20.61
N LEU A 40 -46.70 -30.01 21.48
CA LEU A 40 -46.11 -28.73 21.90
C LEU A 40 -44.78 -28.94 22.62
N ASN A 41 -44.68 -29.91 23.53
CA ASN A 41 -43.43 -30.23 24.22
C ASN A 41 -42.35 -30.76 23.26
N GLN A 42 -42.72 -31.56 22.26
CA GLN A 42 -41.81 -32.00 21.21
C GLN A 42 -41.33 -30.81 20.37
N ASN A 43 -42.23 -29.90 19.99
CA ASN A 43 -41.88 -28.69 19.25
C ASN A 43 -40.96 -27.78 20.09
N VAL A 44 -41.24 -27.60 21.38
CA VAL A 44 -40.38 -26.85 22.31
C VAL A 44 -39.01 -27.51 22.47
N ALA A 45 -38.94 -28.84 22.56
CA ALA A 45 -37.68 -29.57 22.62
C ALA A 45 -36.87 -29.44 21.32
N THR A 46 -37.53 -29.52 20.15
CA THR A 46 -36.89 -29.29 18.85
C THR A 46 -36.40 -27.85 18.73
N LEU A 47 -37.19 -26.86 19.13
CA LEU A 47 -36.78 -25.46 19.15
C LEU A 47 -35.59 -25.22 20.09
N ASN A 48 -35.59 -25.83 21.27
CA ASN A 48 -34.45 -25.75 22.20
C ASN A 48 -33.18 -26.38 21.60
N SER A 49 -33.31 -27.50 20.90
CA SER A 49 -32.19 -28.13 20.20
C SER A 49 -31.66 -27.25 19.07
N GLN A 50 -32.55 -26.67 18.25
CA GLN A 50 -32.18 -25.71 17.20
C GLN A 50 -31.51 -24.46 17.79
N LEU A 51 -32.01 -23.94 18.92
CA LEU A 51 -31.44 -22.80 19.62
C LEU A 51 -30.04 -23.12 20.18
N ALA A 52 -29.83 -24.32 20.72
CA ALA A 52 -28.52 -24.78 21.18
C ALA A 52 -27.50 -24.90 20.03
N THR A 53 -27.92 -25.45 18.88
CA THR A 53 -27.09 -25.50 17.67
C THR A 53 -26.78 -24.12 17.10
N LEU A 54 -27.77 -23.22 17.10
CA LEU A 54 -27.60 -21.84 16.67
C LEU A 54 -26.60 -21.11 17.58
N ASN A 55 -26.73 -21.28 18.89
CA ASN A 55 -25.81 -20.69 19.88
C ASN A 55 -24.37 -21.19 19.69
N SER A 56 -24.19 -22.50 19.45
CA SER A 56 -22.87 -23.07 19.13
C SER A 56 -22.29 -22.51 17.82
N THR A 57 -23.12 -22.33 16.79
CA THR A 57 -22.71 -21.76 15.50
C THR A 57 -22.34 -20.28 15.63
N MET A 58 -23.11 -19.52 16.40
CA MET A 58 -22.82 -18.11 16.70
C MET A 58 -21.49 -17.95 17.46
N GLY A 59 -21.21 -18.82 18.44
CA GLY A 59 -19.92 -18.83 19.14
C GLY A 59 -18.73 -19.04 18.18
N LYS A 60 -18.85 -20.00 17.25
CA LYS A 60 -17.82 -20.23 16.22
C LYS A 60 -17.64 -19.01 15.30
N LEU A 61 -18.74 -18.36 14.91
CA LEU A 61 -18.70 -17.16 14.07
C LEU A 61 -18.02 -16.00 14.80
N LEU A 62 -18.34 -15.76 16.08
CA LEU A 62 -17.67 -14.75 16.89
C LEU A 62 -16.15 -14.99 16.96
N THR A 63 -15.72 -16.21 17.23
CA THR A 63 -14.29 -16.56 17.25
C THR A 63 -13.61 -16.41 15.88
N GLN A 64 -14.34 -16.63 14.77
CA GLN A 64 -13.82 -16.38 13.42
C GLN A 64 -13.74 -14.88 13.12
N MET A 65 -14.73 -14.09 13.55
CA MET A 65 -14.73 -12.63 13.43
C MET A 65 -13.59 -12.01 14.24
N GLU A 66 -13.38 -12.43 15.48
CA GLU A 66 -12.25 -11.99 16.32
C GLU A 66 -10.89 -12.29 15.69
N ARG A 67 -10.72 -13.51 15.14
CA ARG A 67 -9.52 -13.89 14.41
C ARG A 67 -9.32 -13.06 13.14
N ASN A 68 -10.39 -12.79 12.40
CA ASN A 68 -10.33 -11.98 11.18
C ASN A 68 -9.98 -10.51 11.49
N VAL A 69 -10.58 -9.92 12.52
CA VAL A 69 -10.25 -8.58 13.01
C VAL A 69 -8.79 -8.51 13.47
N THR A 70 -8.31 -9.52 14.21
CA THR A 70 -6.92 -9.57 14.66
C THR A 70 -5.93 -9.71 13.49
N ALA A 71 -6.21 -10.60 12.54
CA ALA A 71 -5.40 -10.78 11.34
C ALA A 71 -5.36 -9.50 10.49
N THR A 72 -6.53 -8.87 10.26
CA THR A 72 -6.65 -7.60 9.52
C THR A 72 -5.87 -6.49 10.21
N THR A 73 -5.95 -6.40 11.54
CA THR A 73 -5.19 -5.41 12.33
C THR A 73 -3.69 -5.65 12.26
N GLY A 74 -3.26 -6.91 12.32
CA GLY A 74 -1.86 -7.32 12.15
C GLY A 74 -1.32 -6.97 10.76
N THR A 75 -2.05 -7.30 9.70
CA THR A 75 -1.70 -6.96 8.31
C THR A 75 -1.66 -5.46 8.10
N SER A 76 -2.64 -4.70 8.60
CA SER A 76 -2.65 -3.24 8.53
C SER A 76 -1.43 -2.62 9.24
N LYS A 77 -1.05 -3.16 10.40
CA LYS A 77 0.16 -2.74 11.13
C LYS A 77 1.44 -3.06 10.34
N MET A 78 1.57 -4.25 9.77
CA MET A 78 2.71 -4.63 8.93
C MET A 78 2.82 -3.77 7.68
N ILE A 79 1.70 -3.54 6.99
CA ILE A 79 1.65 -2.64 5.82
C ILE A 79 2.04 -1.24 6.24
N SER A 80 1.52 -0.74 7.36
CA SER A 80 1.86 0.61 7.86
C SER A 80 3.34 0.71 8.23
N GLN A 81 3.93 -0.32 8.83
CA GLN A 81 5.36 -0.38 9.14
C GLN A 81 6.23 -0.45 7.87
N ASP A 82 5.86 -1.26 6.88
CA ASP A 82 6.54 -1.35 5.58
C ASP A 82 6.41 -0.05 4.77
N LEU A 83 5.23 0.59 4.82
CA LEU A 83 5.02 1.90 4.21
C LEU A 83 5.87 2.95 4.91
N THR A 84 5.98 2.90 6.24
CA THR A 84 6.75 3.88 7.02
C THR A 84 8.24 3.68 6.80
N SER A 85 8.76 2.44 6.75
CA SER A 85 10.17 2.18 6.43
C SER A 85 10.54 2.62 5.02
N LYS A 86 9.62 2.49 4.05
CA LYS A 86 9.82 2.96 2.67
C LYS A 86 9.57 4.46 2.48
N ARG A 87 8.74 5.09 3.32
CA ARG A 87 8.40 6.53 3.28
C ARG A 87 9.27 7.41 4.15
N THR A 88 9.92 6.87 5.17
CA THR A 88 10.84 7.66 5.99
C THR A 88 11.92 8.16 5.03
N PRO A 89 12.01 9.48 4.75
CA PRO A 89 13.02 10.02 3.88
C PRO A 89 14.34 9.60 4.49
N ALA A 90 15.08 8.77 3.80
CA ALA A 90 16.22 8.12 4.39
C ALA A 90 17.24 9.21 4.73
N SER A 91 17.25 9.66 5.98
CA SER A 91 18.34 10.45 6.57
C SER A 91 19.67 9.74 6.32
N PHE A 92 19.64 8.40 6.27
CA PHE A 92 20.71 7.53 5.82
C PHE A 92 21.15 7.75 4.36
N VAL A 93 20.24 8.04 3.42
CA VAL A 93 20.58 8.30 2.00
C VAL A 93 21.11 9.73 1.81
N LEU A 94 20.57 10.72 2.53
CA LEU A 94 21.11 12.09 2.51
C LEU A 94 22.52 12.17 3.10
N GLY A 95 22.84 11.34 4.10
CA GLY A 95 24.18 11.17 4.67
C GLY A 95 25.01 10.07 4.03
N SER A 96 24.58 9.52 2.88
CA SER A 96 25.28 8.40 2.25
C SER A 96 26.62 8.81 1.64
N PRO A 97 27.57 7.85 1.52
CA PRO A 97 28.79 8.04 0.73
C PRO A 97 28.48 8.51 -0.70
N GLU A 98 27.43 7.97 -1.32
CA GLU A 98 27.04 8.30 -2.69
C GLU A 98 26.61 9.77 -2.85
N MET A 99 25.88 10.33 -1.88
CA MET A 99 25.54 11.76 -1.91
C MET A 99 26.75 12.65 -1.67
N THR A 100 27.68 12.22 -0.81
CA THR A 100 28.94 12.93 -0.60
C THR A 100 29.74 12.96 -1.89
N GLU A 101 29.90 11.79 -2.53
CA GLU A 101 30.59 11.65 -3.81
C GLU A 101 29.94 12.49 -4.91
N LEU A 102 28.60 12.59 -4.94
CA LEU A 102 27.89 13.43 -5.91
C LEU A 102 28.32 14.91 -5.82
N PHE A 103 28.38 15.45 -4.59
CA PHE A 103 28.79 16.83 -4.37
C PHE A 103 30.27 17.06 -4.62
N GLU A 104 31.13 16.12 -4.23
CA GLU A 104 32.56 16.18 -4.54
C GLU A 104 32.81 16.17 -6.05
N LEU A 105 32.09 15.32 -6.78
CA LEU A 105 32.23 15.20 -8.23
C LEU A 105 31.72 16.44 -8.95
N LYS A 106 30.62 17.03 -8.47
CA LYS A 106 30.14 18.36 -8.92
C LYS A 106 31.26 19.40 -8.78
N ASP A 107 31.90 19.47 -7.62
CA ASP A 107 32.96 20.45 -7.37
C ASP A 107 34.21 20.19 -8.24
N LYS A 108 34.59 18.93 -8.44
CA LYS A 108 35.68 18.53 -9.36
C LYS A 108 35.38 18.95 -10.81
N ILE A 109 34.16 18.72 -11.30
CA ILE A 109 33.78 19.12 -12.67
C ILE A 109 33.78 20.65 -12.81
N ILE A 110 33.25 21.38 -11.82
CA ILE A 110 33.28 22.86 -11.83
C ILE A 110 34.72 23.38 -11.84
N ALA A 111 35.62 22.77 -11.06
CA ALA A 111 37.03 23.13 -11.05
C ALA A 111 37.68 22.86 -12.42
N ALA A 112 37.45 21.68 -13.01
CA ALA A 112 37.95 21.31 -14.33
C ALA A 112 37.42 22.25 -15.43
N TYR A 113 36.13 22.60 -15.39
CA TYR A 113 35.52 23.59 -16.28
C TYR A 113 36.20 24.96 -16.16
N LYS A 114 36.39 25.47 -14.93
CA LYS A 114 37.04 26.76 -14.69
C LYS A 114 38.48 26.76 -15.21
N GLY A 115 39.22 25.67 -14.96
CA GLY A 115 40.58 25.47 -15.48
C GLY A 115 40.62 25.47 -17.00
N THR A 116 39.76 24.68 -17.65
CA THR A 116 39.69 24.59 -19.11
C THR A 116 39.30 25.93 -19.74
N LYS A 117 38.33 26.64 -19.16
CA LYS A 117 37.92 27.97 -19.61
C LYS A 117 39.05 29.00 -19.49
N LYS A 118 39.86 28.92 -18.44
CA LYS A 118 41.07 29.76 -18.29
C LYS A 118 42.08 29.43 -19.38
N ASN A 119 42.36 28.16 -19.62
CA ASN A 119 43.30 27.70 -20.65
C ASN A 119 42.88 28.13 -22.06
N LEU A 120 41.59 28.03 -22.39
CA LEU A 120 41.04 28.50 -23.66
C LEU A 120 41.33 29.99 -23.95
N ARG A 121 41.38 30.83 -22.91
CA ARG A 121 41.75 32.24 -23.05
C ARG A 121 43.23 32.43 -23.37
N THR A 122 44.09 31.55 -22.86
CA THR A 122 45.55 31.62 -23.04
C THR A 122 46.05 30.91 -24.30
N PHE A 123 45.27 30.00 -24.88
CA PHE A 123 45.64 29.29 -26.11
C PHE A 123 45.60 30.21 -27.34
N SER A 124 46.70 30.90 -27.62
CA SER A 124 46.81 31.88 -28.70
C SER A 124 46.84 31.25 -30.11
N ASN A 125 47.18 29.97 -30.23
CA ASN A 125 47.33 29.29 -31.53
C ASN A 125 46.08 28.48 -31.96
N LEU A 126 44.99 28.61 -31.20
CA LEU A 126 43.68 28.05 -31.56
C LEU A 126 42.84 29.06 -32.32
N GLU A 127 42.09 28.58 -33.30
CA GLU A 127 41.15 29.39 -34.07
C GLU A 127 39.93 29.77 -33.22
N LYS A 128 39.30 30.88 -33.57
CA LYS A 128 38.10 31.38 -32.88
C LYS A 128 36.97 30.34 -32.86
N VAL A 129 36.75 29.64 -33.97
CA VAL A 129 35.70 28.62 -34.11
C VAL A 129 35.93 27.46 -33.13
N GLU A 130 37.17 27.04 -32.93
CA GLU A 130 37.53 25.96 -32.01
C GLU A 130 37.28 26.36 -30.55
N LYS A 131 37.64 27.60 -30.20
CA LYS A 131 37.38 28.15 -28.86
C LYS A 131 35.88 28.26 -28.59
N ASN A 132 35.10 28.70 -29.57
CA ASN A 132 33.64 28.80 -29.46
C ASN A 132 33.02 27.42 -29.26
N ARG A 133 33.36 26.45 -30.13
CA ARG A 133 32.87 25.07 -30.01
C ARG A 133 33.24 24.45 -28.66
N ALA A 134 34.46 24.63 -28.19
CA ALA A 134 34.87 24.16 -26.87
C ALA A 134 34.05 24.82 -25.75
N THR A 135 33.77 26.12 -25.86
CA THR A 135 32.97 26.86 -24.88
C THR A 135 31.52 26.35 -24.83
N GLU A 136 30.92 26.05 -25.98
CA GLU A 136 29.57 25.46 -26.07
C GLU A 136 29.52 24.09 -25.40
N VAL A 137 30.47 23.20 -25.71
CA VAL A 137 30.52 21.86 -25.10
C VAL A 137 30.76 21.93 -23.59
N LEU A 138 31.60 22.86 -23.13
CA LEU A 138 31.81 23.09 -21.70
C LEU A 138 30.57 23.65 -20.99
N ALA A 139 29.80 24.52 -21.66
CA ALA A 139 28.56 25.06 -21.11
C ALA A 139 27.48 23.96 -20.99
N ASP A 140 27.33 23.14 -22.02
CA ASP A 140 26.45 21.97 -22.03
C ASP A 140 26.80 20.99 -20.89
N ALA A 141 28.08 20.68 -20.69
CA ALA A 141 28.52 19.82 -19.59
C ALA A 141 28.12 20.35 -18.21
N ILE A 142 28.21 21.67 -17.98
CA ILE A 142 27.81 22.29 -16.71
C ILE A 142 26.29 22.25 -16.51
N LEU A 143 25.50 22.45 -17.57
CA LEU A 143 24.04 22.31 -17.49
C LEU A 143 23.65 20.88 -17.12
N GLN A 144 24.30 19.89 -17.72
CA GLN A 144 24.08 18.47 -17.40
C GLN A 144 24.45 18.15 -15.95
N VAL A 145 25.58 18.67 -15.43
CA VAL A 145 25.94 18.52 -14.00
C VAL A 145 24.85 19.08 -13.10
N SER A 146 24.35 20.29 -13.38
CA SER A 146 23.29 20.90 -12.58
C SER A 146 22.01 20.03 -12.56
N SER A 147 21.64 19.47 -13.73
CA SER A 147 20.49 18.59 -13.84
C SER A 147 20.69 17.28 -13.05
N LEU A 148 21.85 16.65 -13.17
CA LEU A 148 22.18 15.39 -12.49
C LEU A 148 22.24 15.55 -10.97
N VAL A 149 22.79 16.66 -10.46
CA VAL A 149 22.80 16.96 -9.02
C VAL A 149 21.38 17.16 -8.49
N SER A 150 20.53 17.85 -9.25
CA SER A 150 19.12 18.03 -8.89
C SER A 150 18.37 16.70 -8.87
N GLN A 151 18.61 15.83 -9.86
CA GLN A 151 18.01 14.49 -9.93
C GLN A 151 18.46 13.63 -8.74
N GLY A 152 19.76 13.60 -8.42
CA GLY A 152 20.30 12.86 -7.28
C GLY A 152 19.71 13.34 -5.95
N SER A 153 19.62 14.67 -5.79
CA SER A 153 18.99 15.27 -4.59
C SER A 153 17.51 14.89 -4.48
N HIS A 154 16.77 14.88 -5.59
CA HIS A 154 15.37 14.48 -5.61
C HIS A 154 15.18 13.00 -5.27
N ILE A 155 16.00 12.11 -5.84
CA ILE A 155 15.97 10.66 -5.54
C ILE A 155 16.32 10.39 -4.08
N ALA A 156 17.26 11.15 -3.52
CA ALA A 156 17.63 11.04 -2.12
C ALA A 156 16.55 11.55 -1.15
N SER A 157 15.77 12.57 -1.56
CA SER A 157 14.82 13.27 -0.68
C SER A 157 13.34 12.93 -0.91
N THR A 158 12.98 12.26 -2.01
CA THR A 158 11.57 11.93 -2.31
C THR A 158 10.98 11.01 -1.23
N GLY A 159 9.79 11.35 -0.75
CA GLY A 159 9.00 10.54 0.19
C GLY A 159 8.17 9.43 -0.50
N GLU A 160 8.34 9.26 -1.80
CA GLU A 160 7.73 8.16 -2.55
C GLU A 160 8.26 6.80 -2.10
N ILE A 161 7.43 5.77 -2.25
CA ILE A 161 7.77 4.39 -1.92
C ILE A 161 8.72 3.87 -3.01
N ILE A 162 10.00 4.16 -2.86
CA ILE A 162 11.09 3.62 -3.68
C ILE A 162 11.96 2.78 -2.74
N GLU A 163 12.21 1.53 -3.12
CA GLU A 163 13.05 0.63 -2.36
C GLU A 163 14.48 1.20 -2.23
N SER A 164 15.11 1.04 -1.07
CA SER A 164 16.43 1.62 -0.80
C SER A 164 17.50 1.14 -1.79
N ALA A 165 17.40 -0.10 -2.27
CA ALA A 165 18.30 -0.66 -3.28
C ALA A 165 18.16 0.06 -4.63
N ASP A 166 16.92 0.38 -5.04
CA ASP A 166 16.64 1.10 -6.29
C ASP A 166 17.11 2.56 -6.22
N ARG A 167 16.96 3.20 -5.05
CA ARG A 167 17.52 4.54 -4.80
C ARG A 167 19.04 4.53 -4.95
N LEU A 168 19.70 3.55 -4.34
CA LEU A 168 21.15 3.41 -4.40
C LEU A 168 21.64 3.15 -5.84
N SER A 169 20.97 2.27 -6.58
CA SER A 169 21.29 1.97 -7.98
C SER A 169 21.13 3.21 -8.87
N SER A 170 20.06 3.98 -8.65
CA SER A 170 19.82 5.24 -9.36
C SER A 170 20.90 6.29 -9.05
N LEU A 171 21.31 6.43 -7.79
CA LEU A 171 22.41 7.32 -7.39
C LEU A 171 23.74 6.89 -8.05
N LYS A 172 24.06 5.60 -8.07
CA LYS A 172 25.25 5.08 -8.76
C LYS A 172 25.24 5.40 -10.26
N SER A 173 24.10 5.22 -10.93
CA SER A 173 23.96 5.59 -12.35
C SER A 173 24.19 7.09 -12.58
N ILE A 174 23.77 7.95 -11.66
CA ILE A 174 24.03 9.39 -11.71
C ILE A 174 25.53 9.68 -11.53
N LEU A 175 26.19 9.03 -10.58
CA LEU A 175 27.64 9.17 -10.36
C LEU A 175 28.44 8.76 -11.60
N GLU A 176 28.09 7.64 -12.24
CA GLU A 176 28.72 7.20 -13.50
C GLU A 176 28.57 8.26 -14.61
N LYS A 177 27.37 8.84 -14.78
CA LYS A 177 27.14 9.92 -15.76
C LYS A 177 27.97 11.16 -15.45
N MET A 178 28.08 11.54 -14.17
CA MET A 178 28.91 12.67 -13.76
C MET A 178 30.40 12.42 -13.98
N ASN A 179 30.88 11.19 -13.75
CA ASN A 179 32.27 10.83 -14.06
C ASN A 179 32.54 10.93 -15.57
N GLY A 180 31.60 10.46 -16.40
CA GLY A 180 31.69 10.65 -17.85
C GLY A 180 31.75 12.12 -18.29
N LEU A 181 31.06 13.02 -17.58
CA LEU A 181 31.16 14.47 -17.83
C LEU A 181 32.52 15.04 -17.41
N LEU A 182 33.08 14.59 -16.28
CA LEU A 182 34.42 14.98 -15.86
C LEU A 182 35.46 14.57 -16.90
N ASP A 183 35.39 13.32 -17.36
CA ASP A 183 36.29 12.78 -18.38
C ASP A 183 36.17 13.56 -19.70
N LYS A 184 34.94 13.90 -20.12
CA LYS A 184 34.70 14.72 -21.31
C LYS A 184 35.35 16.11 -21.19
N VAL A 185 35.21 16.78 -20.04
CA VAL A 185 35.84 18.09 -19.79
C VAL A 185 37.37 17.98 -19.84
N ASN A 186 37.94 16.96 -19.19
CA ASN A 186 39.38 16.73 -19.18
C ASN A 186 39.93 16.41 -20.58
N GLN A 187 39.22 15.58 -21.35
CA GLN A 187 39.59 15.21 -22.71
C GLN A 187 39.61 16.42 -23.64
N ILE A 188 38.61 17.30 -23.53
CA ILE A 188 38.56 18.55 -24.31
C ILE A 188 39.77 19.42 -23.98
N ASN A 189 40.07 19.63 -22.70
CA ASN A 189 41.22 20.43 -22.29
C ASN A 189 42.54 19.87 -22.85
N THR A 190 42.76 18.56 -22.72
CA THR A 190 43.96 17.88 -23.22
C THR A 190 44.09 17.99 -24.74
N SER A 191 43.00 17.76 -25.48
CA SER A 191 42.99 17.86 -26.94
C SER A 191 43.31 19.28 -27.42
N LEU A 192 42.72 20.29 -26.79
CA LEU A 192 42.97 21.70 -27.12
C LEU A 192 44.40 22.13 -26.79
N LEU A 193 44.95 21.66 -25.67
CA LEU A 193 46.34 21.90 -25.29
C LEU A 193 47.31 21.32 -26.32
N GLN A 194 47.13 20.05 -26.68
CA GLN A 194 47.96 19.38 -27.68
C GLN A 194 47.91 20.12 -29.02
N LYS A 195 46.72 20.53 -29.46
CA LYS A 195 46.56 21.27 -30.70
C LYS A 195 47.20 22.65 -30.66
N ASN A 196 47.09 23.36 -29.54
CA ASN A 196 47.74 24.66 -29.34
C ASN A 196 49.27 24.55 -29.40
N GLU A 197 49.85 23.60 -28.68
CA GLU A 197 51.31 23.41 -28.65
C GLU A 197 51.86 22.90 -29.99
N HIS A 198 51.14 22.00 -30.66
CA HIS A 198 51.53 21.54 -31.99
C HIS A 198 51.60 22.70 -32.99
N ARG A 199 50.57 23.55 -33.03
CA ARG A 199 50.56 24.72 -33.93
C ARG A 199 51.61 25.76 -33.57
N LYS A 200 51.85 25.99 -32.28
CA LYS A 200 52.95 26.83 -31.80
C LYS A 200 54.30 26.36 -32.35
N ALA A 201 54.57 25.05 -32.28
CA ALA A 201 55.80 24.46 -32.80
C ALA A 201 55.91 24.64 -34.32
N VAL A 202 54.83 24.33 -35.07
CA VAL A 202 54.80 24.52 -36.53
C VAL A 202 55.07 25.98 -36.90
N TYR A 203 54.42 26.94 -36.24
CA TYR A 203 54.65 28.37 -36.51
C TYR A 203 56.06 28.84 -36.14
N SER A 204 56.69 28.24 -35.12
CA SER A 204 58.09 28.55 -34.80
C SER A 204 59.05 28.05 -35.86
N LEU A 205 58.85 26.85 -36.40
CA LEU A 205 59.70 26.26 -37.45
C LEU A 205 59.64 27.05 -38.76
N ILE A 206 58.44 27.53 -39.13
CA ILE A 206 58.26 28.36 -40.34
C ILE A 206 59.01 29.70 -40.23
N LYS A 207 59.14 30.27 -39.01
CA LYS A 207 59.84 31.55 -38.81
C LYS A 207 61.36 31.43 -38.80
N THR A 208 61.91 30.23 -38.60
CA THR A 208 63.35 29.98 -38.53
C THR A 208 63.97 29.55 -39.87
N ASN A 209 63.16 29.24 -40.88
CA ASN A 209 63.59 29.00 -42.26
C ASN A 209 63.34 30.23 -43.12
#